data_AF-A0A959S961-F1
#
_entry.id   AF-A0A959S961-F1
#
_cell.length_a   1.000
_cell.length_b   1.000
_cell.length_c   1.000
_cell.angle_alpha   90.00
_cell.angle_beta   90.00
_cell.angle_gamma   90.00
#
_symmetry.space_group_name_H-M   'P 1'
#
loop_
_entity.id
_entity.type
_entity.pdbx_description
1 polymer ?
#
loop_
_entity_poly.entity_id
_entity_poly.type
_entity_poly.pdbx_seq_one_letter_code
_entity_poly.pdbx_strand_id
1 'polypeptide(L)'
;MTTLRNAISTFLVLASVAGSAQLRTERTLRWSHGSTTTEQGGAQEVRTKSGTEGTSAAQWTIQPFAGAFYDKERGLPFYHEVMPLAGNVTGFSAFLRDGVYVEVTREESSAWPALADLGPEPELSSHLSWFRKVPQALISVVPFRRSPSTGRMEKLISFRLEFAETRGGGGVPKSYPANSRMASGEWFRFGLVKDGIHQLTYDNLRDLGVDMNGLASDQINVYGGHYGMIPFQNNAHPPTDLPICSIQVDDGGDGNFGPGDRLLFYATGPHRWDLNGALFVHTKHSYSDTAHYFVGIGVDPPQRIGPAATTNAEPTTTVTSFTDRQFIERDLVNLVKSGRTWYGELFDLVLTYNFAFETPFLTNGADATLVFSGVARTIGTSNASTFTVSSGSALNTSFQVNGVSDNYIASQANTFTQTFTFNPTGSSVPLTISFAKFDPITSKGWMNYLELNCRRDLRMIGDQLGFRDPLSVGTGNVAEFVLDQAQSVYRVWEITDPNEPRNVDLAVNGQQRSFRVVSDSLRQFIAFRDGGHLSPVLIGRAGNQDLHATALPTDLVILCPPAFMGPAQQLAEARMNEGLTVAIVTPQQVYNEFSSGNRDAAA
;
A
#
# COMPACT_ATOMS: atom_id res chain seq x y z
N MET A 1 17.28 42.04 -2.17
CA MET A 1 17.52 40.95 -3.14
C MET A 1 16.38 39.92 -3.06
N THR A 2 15.14 40.38 -3.29
CA THR A 2 13.93 39.54 -3.11
C THR A 2 12.85 39.92 -4.12
N THR A 3 13.25 40.31 -5.33
CA THR A 3 12.36 40.87 -6.35
C THR A 3 12.66 40.41 -7.79
N LEU A 4 13.39 39.31 -7.99
CA LEU A 4 13.68 38.81 -9.34
C LEU A 4 13.41 37.31 -9.61
N ARG A 5 12.83 36.55 -8.67
CA ARG A 5 12.46 35.14 -8.92
C ARG A 5 10.99 34.88 -9.26
N ASN A 6 10.09 35.85 -9.02
CA ASN A 6 8.67 35.68 -9.33
C ASN A 6 8.27 36.11 -10.75
N ALA A 7 9.20 36.61 -11.57
CA ALA A 7 8.87 37.13 -12.90
C ALA A 7 8.98 36.10 -14.04
N ILE A 8 9.48 34.88 -13.79
CA ILE A 8 9.70 33.87 -14.85
C ILE A 8 8.60 32.79 -14.86
N SER A 9 7.73 32.71 -13.85
CA SER A 9 6.66 31.68 -13.79
C SER A 9 5.32 32.09 -14.40
N THR A 10 5.17 33.32 -14.88
CA THR A 10 3.87 33.84 -15.37
C THR A 10 3.77 33.89 -16.90
N PHE A 11 4.79 33.46 -17.65
CA PHE A 11 4.80 33.57 -19.13
C PHE A 11 4.80 32.26 -19.92
N LEU A 12 4.60 31.11 -19.27
CA LEU A 12 4.48 29.82 -19.97
C LEU A 12 3.47 28.88 -19.30
N VAL A 13 2.20 29.28 -19.34
CA VAL A 13 1.06 28.33 -19.29
C VAL A 13 0.07 28.72 -20.38
N LEU A 14 0.55 28.68 -21.62
CA LEU A 14 -0.25 28.77 -22.84
C LEU A 14 0.19 27.62 -23.75
N ALA A 15 0.02 26.39 -23.28
CA ALA A 15 0.02 25.20 -24.12
C ALA A 15 -0.60 24.01 -23.38
N SER A 16 -1.64 23.45 -24.01
CA SER A 16 -2.23 22.12 -23.79
C SER A 16 -2.80 21.79 -22.40
N VAL A 17 -4.04 22.23 -22.15
CA VAL A 17 -5.03 21.35 -21.49
C VAL A 17 -5.95 20.82 -22.60
N ALA A 18 -5.54 19.71 -23.19
CA ALA A 18 -6.41 18.95 -24.08
C ALA A 18 -7.38 18.14 -23.20
N GLY A 19 -8.67 18.47 -23.23
CA GLY A 19 -9.73 17.63 -22.67
C GLY A 19 -10.61 18.22 -21.57
N SER A 20 -10.78 19.54 -21.45
CA SER A 20 -11.86 20.10 -20.63
C SER A 20 -13.11 20.29 -21.48
N ALA A 21 -14.19 19.56 -21.16
CA ALA A 21 -15.50 19.83 -21.75
C ALA A 21 -15.97 21.20 -21.26
N GLN A 22 -15.96 22.20 -22.15
CA GLN A 22 -16.48 23.53 -21.86
C GLN A 22 -17.97 23.57 -22.19
N LEU A 23 -18.83 23.53 -21.18
CA LEU A 23 -20.23 23.90 -21.35
C LEU A 23 -20.34 25.43 -21.35
N ARG A 24 -21.00 25.98 -22.37
CA ARG A 24 -21.21 27.42 -22.54
C ARG A 24 -22.70 27.67 -22.66
N THR A 25 -23.27 28.40 -21.72
CA THR A 25 -24.70 28.69 -21.75
C THR A 25 -24.96 30.14 -21.40
N GLU A 26 -25.84 30.78 -22.17
CA GLU A 26 -26.26 32.15 -21.93
C GLU A 26 -27.34 32.21 -20.84
N ARG A 27 -27.29 33.25 -20.01
CA ARG A 27 -28.26 33.54 -18.95
C ARG A 27 -28.73 34.97 -19.08
N THR A 28 -30.02 35.20 -18.89
CA THR A 28 -30.64 36.53 -18.91
C THR A 28 -31.39 36.75 -17.61
N LEU A 29 -31.07 37.84 -16.91
CA LEU A 29 -31.73 38.28 -15.69
C LEU A 29 -32.82 39.28 -16.07
N ARG A 30 -34.09 38.88 -15.88
CA ARG A 30 -35.25 39.72 -16.22
C ARG A 30 -35.66 40.58 -15.04
N TRP A 31 -35.11 41.79 -14.95
CA TRP A 31 -35.43 42.79 -13.93
C TRP A 31 -36.79 43.44 -14.17
N SER A 32 -37.66 43.47 -13.16
CA SER A 32 -38.91 44.22 -13.23
C SER A 32 -38.62 45.72 -13.35
N HIS A 33 -39.16 46.35 -14.38
CA HIS A 33 -39.09 47.81 -14.52
C HIS A 33 -40.13 48.43 -13.61
N GLY A 34 -39.74 49.45 -12.84
CA GLY A 34 -40.51 50.03 -11.75
C GLY A 34 -42.01 50.14 -11.99
N SER A 35 -42.75 49.21 -11.39
CA SER A 35 -44.13 49.42 -10.99
C SER A 35 -44.30 48.82 -9.60
N THR A 36 -44.63 49.66 -8.62
CA THR A 36 -45.12 49.24 -7.31
C THR A 36 -46.44 48.52 -7.52
N THR A 37 -46.37 47.21 -7.74
CA THR A 37 -47.54 46.34 -7.73
C THR A 37 -47.28 45.29 -6.67
N THR A 38 -48.10 45.30 -5.62
CA THR A 38 -48.10 44.32 -4.56
C THR A 38 -48.62 42.99 -5.11
N GLU A 39 -47.80 42.27 -5.86
CA GLU A 39 -48.03 40.86 -6.20
C GLU A 39 -46.99 39.99 -5.49
N GLN A 40 -47.49 38.94 -4.82
CA GLN A 40 -46.70 37.96 -4.09
C GLN A 40 -45.89 37.08 -5.07
N GLY A 41 -44.71 37.55 -5.45
CA GLY A 41 -43.68 36.73 -6.11
C GLY A 41 -42.89 35.93 -5.07
N GLY A 42 -43.07 34.62 -5.04
CA GLY A 42 -42.38 33.72 -4.10
C GLY A 42 -40.87 33.66 -4.37
N ALA A 43 -40.07 34.08 -3.39
CA ALA A 43 -38.63 33.82 -3.38
C ALA A 43 -38.38 32.36 -2.96
N GLN A 44 -37.49 31.65 -3.67
CA GLN A 44 -37.03 30.32 -3.25
C GLN A 44 -35.83 30.47 -2.30
N GLU A 45 -35.78 29.64 -1.27
CA GLU A 45 -34.81 29.71 -0.17
C GLU A 45 -33.81 28.54 -0.27
N VAL A 46 -32.51 28.79 -0.05
CA VAL A 46 -31.49 27.73 0.06
C VAL A 46 -31.17 27.48 1.54
N ARG A 47 -31.43 26.26 2.03
CA ARG A 47 -31.13 25.81 3.40
C ARG A 47 -29.65 25.44 3.54
N THR A 48 -28.93 26.05 4.47
CA THR A 48 -27.76 25.45 5.12
C THR A 48 -28.16 24.92 6.49
N LYS A 49 -27.51 23.83 6.94
CA LYS A 49 -27.88 23.06 8.14
C LYS A 49 -27.84 23.91 9.42
N SER A 50 -28.98 24.47 9.80
CA SER A 50 -29.47 24.53 11.18
C SER A 50 -30.99 24.68 11.13
N GLY A 51 -31.70 23.77 11.78
CA GLY A 51 -33.16 23.73 11.71
C GLY A 51 -33.81 24.93 12.38
N THR A 52 -34.86 25.47 11.78
CA THR A 52 -36.21 25.67 12.34
C THR A 52 -37.10 26.25 11.22
N GLU A 53 -38.33 25.75 11.09
CA GLU A 53 -39.31 26.22 10.12
C GLU A 53 -39.80 27.64 10.43
N GLY A 54 -39.87 28.47 9.39
CA GLY A 54 -40.50 29.78 9.42
C GLY A 54 -40.62 30.32 8.00
N THR A 55 -41.73 30.03 7.34
CA THR A 55 -42.13 30.68 6.08
C THR A 55 -42.35 32.17 6.35
N SER A 56 -41.32 32.98 6.14
CA SER A 56 -41.42 34.42 6.00
C SER A 56 -41.06 34.74 4.55
N ALA A 57 -42.07 35.03 3.73
CA ALA A 57 -41.84 35.55 2.39
C ALA A 57 -41.08 36.88 2.54
N ALA A 58 -39.83 36.92 2.10
CA ALA A 58 -39.06 38.16 2.10
C ALA A 58 -39.81 39.19 1.25
N GLN A 59 -40.33 40.24 1.89
CA GLN A 59 -40.96 41.34 1.18
C GLN A 59 -39.86 42.18 0.55
N TRP A 60 -39.70 42.04 -0.76
CA TRP A 60 -38.85 42.93 -1.53
C TRP A 60 -39.41 44.36 -1.51
N THR A 61 -38.63 45.33 -1.04
CA THR A 61 -38.98 46.75 -1.16
C THR A 61 -39.07 47.18 -2.63
N ILE A 62 -38.24 46.56 -3.49
CA ILE A 62 -38.30 46.63 -4.96
C ILE A 62 -38.11 45.20 -5.49
N GLN A 63 -39.02 44.76 -6.37
CA GLN A 63 -38.94 43.43 -6.97
C GLN A 63 -37.62 43.26 -7.75
N PRO A 64 -36.83 42.20 -7.48
CA PRO A 64 -35.61 41.91 -8.21
C PRO A 64 -35.93 41.20 -9.53
N PHE A 65 -34.90 40.67 -10.20
CA PHE A 65 -35.13 39.82 -11.36
C PHE A 65 -35.89 38.54 -11.02
N ALA A 66 -36.65 38.03 -12.00
CA ALA A 66 -37.41 36.80 -11.84
C ALA A 66 -36.51 35.62 -11.42
N GLY A 67 -36.88 34.92 -10.35
CA GLY A 67 -36.13 33.77 -9.80
C GLY A 67 -34.93 34.14 -8.93
N ALA A 68 -34.80 35.41 -8.51
CA ALA A 68 -33.75 35.82 -7.58
C ALA A 68 -33.89 35.16 -6.20
N PHE A 69 -32.75 34.77 -5.64
CA PHE A 69 -32.61 34.36 -4.25
C PHE A 69 -32.26 35.57 -3.38
N TYR A 70 -32.54 35.49 -2.08
CA TYR A 70 -32.31 36.59 -1.13
C TYR A 70 -31.16 36.27 -0.18
N ASP A 71 -30.11 37.08 -0.21
CA ASP A 71 -29.03 37.06 0.78
C ASP A 71 -29.52 37.79 2.05
N LYS A 72 -29.79 37.05 3.13
CA LYS A 72 -30.29 37.61 4.39
C LYS A 72 -29.25 38.44 5.14
N GLU A 73 -27.96 38.22 4.91
CA GLU A 73 -26.89 38.93 5.61
C GLU A 73 -26.63 40.29 4.96
N ARG A 74 -26.62 40.33 3.62
CA ARG A 74 -26.34 41.57 2.86
C ARG A 74 -27.60 42.27 2.35
N GLY A 75 -28.74 41.60 2.37
CA GLY A 75 -30.01 42.13 1.85
C GLY A 75 -30.05 42.29 0.33
N LEU A 76 -29.22 41.55 -0.41
CA LEU A 76 -29.07 41.65 -1.87
C LEU A 76 -29.74 40.47 -2.60
N PRO A 77 -30.33 40.69 -3.79
CA PRO A 77 -30.74 39.60 -4.66
C PRO A 77 -29.52 38.95 -5.32
N PHE A 78 -29.52 37.62 -5.42
CA PHE A 78 -28.49 36.86 -6.14
C PHE A 78 -29.08 35.77 -7.03
N TYR A 79 -28.35 35.43 -8.08
CA TYR A 79 -28.68 34.34 -9.00
C TYR A 79 -28.08 33.05 -8.46
N HIS A 80 -28.83 31.95 -8.49
CA HIS A 80 -28.35 30.63 -8.07
C HIS A 80 -28.79 29.55 -9.04
N GLU A 81 -27.89 28.63 -9.36
CA GLU A 81 -28.17 27.48 -10.21
C GLU A 81 -27.43 26.23 -9.71
N VAL A 82 -28.09 25.07 -9.84
CA VAL A 82 -27.53 23.75 -9.54
C VAL A 82 -27.54 22.93 -10.82
N MET A 83 -26.37 22.43 -11.22
CA MET A 83 -26.23 21.60 -12.42
C MET A 83 -25.58 20.25 -12.08
N PRO A 84 -26.12 19.11 -12.55
CA PRO A 84 -25.43 17.84 -12.46
C PRO A 84 -24.18 17.84 -13.34
N LEU A 85 -23.09 17.29 -12.81
CA LEU A 85 -21.81 17.09 -13.50
C LEU A 85 -21.60 15.61 -13.83
N ALA A 86 -20.68 15.33 -14.76
CA ALA A 86 -20.29 13.96 -15.07
C ALA A 86 -19.64 13.27 -13.85
N GLY A 87 -19.82 11.95 -13.72
CA GLY A 87 -19.46 11.19 -12.51
C GLY A 87 -17.97 11.20 -12.11
N ASN A 88 -17.05 11.59 -13.00
CA ASN A 88 -15.61 11.62 -12.75
C ASN A 88 -15.05 13.04 -12.49
N VAL A 89 -15.93 14.03 -12.31
CA VAL A 89 -15.52 15.40 -12.01
C VAL A 89 -15.10 15.51 -10.54
N THR A 90 -13.87 15.94 -10.30
CA THR A 90 -13.28 16.11 -8.96
C THR A 90 -13.19 17.57 -8.53
N GLY A 91 -13.44 18.49 -9.46
CA GLY A 91 -13.50 19.92 -9.21
C GLY A 91 -14.06 20.64 -10.43
N PHE A 92 -14.40 21.92 -10.27
CA PHE A 92 -14.69 22.79 -11.40
C PHE A 92 -14.39 24.24 -11.03
N SER A 93 -14.23 25.09 -12.04
CA SER A 93 -14.14 26.54 -11.89
C SER A 93 -15.16 27.18 -12.82
N ALA A 94 -15.91 28.17 -12.32
CA ALA A 94 -16.86 28.94 -13.12
C ALA A 94 -16.36 30.36 -13.36
N PHE A 95 -16.73 30.93 -14.50
CA PHE A 95 -16.37 32.28 -14.95
C PHE A 95 -17.57 32.96 -15.59
N LEU A 96 -17.72 34.25 -15.33
CA LEU A 96 -18.69 35.12 -15.99
C LEU A 96 -18.02 35.78 -17.19
N ARG A 97 -18.61 35.62 -18.38
CA ARG A 97 -18.15 36.24 -19.64
C ARG A 97 -19.28 37.06 -20.27
N ASP A 98 -18.90 38.01 -21.12
CA ASP A 98 -19.82 38.80 -21.95
C ASP A 98 -20.98 39.42 -21.17
N GLY A 99 -20.70 39.91 -19.96
CA GLY A 99 -21.71 40.53 -19.10
C GLY A 99 -22.23 41.85 -19.69
N VAL A 100 -23.55 41.98 -19.83
CA VAL A 100 -24.23 43.22 -20.22
C VAL A 100 -24.79 43.87 -18.97
N TYR A 101 -24.51 45.16 -18.79
CA TYR A 101 -24.81 45.89 -17.56
C TYR A 101 -25.61 47.15 -17.83
N VAL A 102 -26.47 47.52 -16.88
CA VAL A 102 -27.25 48.76 -16.90
C VAL A 102 -27.12 49.43 -15.53
N GLU A 103 -27.06 50.76 -15.51
CA GLU A 103 -26.96 51.54 -14.28
C GLU A 103 -28.15 51.25 -13.35
N VAL A 104 -27.85 51.11 -12.06
CA VAL A 104 -28.85 50.93 -11.00
C VAL A 104 -29.60 52.24 -10.79
N THR A 105 -30.92 52.21 -10.67
CA THR A 105 -31.70 53.45 -10.46
C THR A 105 -31.49 53.98 -9.03
N ARG A 106 -31.86 55.25 -8.81
CA ARG A 106 -31.80 55.87 -7.47
C ARG A 106 -32.70 55.15 -6.46
N GLU A 107 -33.83 54.62 -6.91
CA GLU A 107 -34.77 53.83 -6.12
C GLU A 107 -34.15 52.48 -5.72
N GLU A 108 -33.56 51.76 -6.68
CA GLU A 108 -32.85 50.49 -6.43
C GLU A 108 -31.64 50.66 -5.51
N SER A 109 -30.89 51.76 -5.68
CA SER A 109 -29.75 52.09 -4.82
C SER A 109 -30.18 52.37 -3.36
N SER A 110 -31.40 52.88 -3.17
CA SER A 110 -31.96 53.14 -1.84
C SER A 110 -32.54 51.86 -1.22
N ALA A 111 -33.06 50.94 -2.04
CA ALA A 111 -33.60 49.66 -1.61
C ALA A 111 -32.51 48.64 -1.23
N TRP A 112 -31.29 48.76 -1.78
CA TRP A 112 -30.17 47.86 -1.54
C TRP A 112 -28.92 48.61 -1.05
N PRO A 113 -28.86 49.01 0.24
CA PRO A 113 -27.75 49.80 0.78
C PRO A 113 -26.37 49.13 0.66
N ALA A 114 -26.33 47.79 0.72
CA ALA A 114 -25.10 47.00 0.62
C ALA A 114 -24.43 47.05 -0.77
N LEU A 115 -25.06 47.67 -1.77
CA LEU A 115 -24.42 47.95 -3.07
C LEU A 115 -23.17 48.84 -2.94
N ALA A 116 -23.09 49.66 -1.87
CA ALA A 116 -21.95 50.54 -1.65
C ALA A 116 -20.62 49.78 -1.47
N ASP A 117 -20.69 48.56 -0.93
CA ASP A 117 -19.52 47.76 -0.54
C ASP A 117 -19.00 46.85 -1.67
N LEU A 118 -19.68 46.85 -2.83
CA LEU A 118 -19.33 45.99 -3.96
C LEU A 118 -18.18 46.55 -4.81
N GLY A 119 -17.35 45.62 -5.30
CA GLY A 119 -16.19 45.89 -6.13
C GLY A 119 -16.48 46.09 -7.63
N PRO A 120 -15.42 46.16 -8.46
CA PRO A 120 -15.55 46.43 -9.90
C PRO A 120 -16.08 45.26 -10.73
N GLU A 121 -16.19 44.07 -10.16
CA GLU A 121 -16.68 42.86 -10.81
C GLU A 121 -17.81 42.22 -9.97
N PRO A 122 -18.78 41.54 -10.61
CA PRO A 122 -19.77 40.74 -9.89
C PRO A 122 -19.12 39.64 -9.07
N GLU A 123 -19.59 39.44 -7.84
CA GLU A 123 -19.12 38.35 -7.00
C GLU A 123 -19.72 37.02 -7.48
N LEU A 124 -18.85 36.11 -7.92
CA LEU A 124 -19.19 34.75 -8.34
C LEU A 124 -18.62 33.75 -7.32
N SER A 125 -19.47 32.88 -6.81
CA SER A 125 -19.06 31.73 -6.00
C SER A 125 -19.48 30.43 -6.67
N SER A 126 -18.58 29.45 -6.63
CA SER A 126 -18.79 28.12 -7.20
C SER A 126 -18.35 27.05 -6.22
N HIS A 127 -19.20 26.07 -5.95
CA HIS A 127 -18.91 24.97 -5.03
C HIS A 127 -19.34 23.63 -5.60
N LEU A 128 -18.51 22.60 -5.40
CA LEU A 128 -18.82 21.23 -5.80
C LEU A 128 -19.57 20.53 -4.65
N SER A 129 -20.72 19.94 -4.95
CA SER A 129 -21.52 19.15 -4.00
C SER A 129 -21.85 17.78 -4.57
N TRP A 130 -22.41 16.89 -3.77
CA TRP A 130 -22.82 15.55 -4.18
C TRP A 130 -24.28 15.29 -3.82
N PHE A 131 -25.05 14.82 -4.79
CA PHE A 131 -26.42 14.36 -4.58
C PHE A 131 -26.57 12.97 -5.19
N ARG A 132 -26.85 11.95 -4.37
CA ARG A 132 -26.98 10.54 -4.79
C ARG A 132 -25.80 10.05 -5.64
N LYS A 133 -24.56 10.32 -5.18
CA LYS A 133 -23.29 10.01 -5.86
C LYS A 133 -23.08 10.70 -7.23
N VAL A 134 -23.98 11.60 -7.64
CA VAL A 134 -23.77 12.45 -8.81
C VAL A 134 -23.20 13.79 -8.33
N PRO A 135 -22.01 14.20 -8.82
CA PRO A 135 -21.47 15.52 -8.51
C PRO A 135 -22.37 16.62 -9.06
N GLN A 136 -22.50 17.72 -8.34
CA GLN A 136 -23.35 18.87 -8.67
C GLN A 136 -22.52 20.15 -8.58
N ALA A 137 -22.57 21.00 -9.60
CA ALA A 137 -22.06 22.36 -9.56
C ALA A 137 -23.10 23.29 -8.94
N LEU A 138 -22.77 23.91 -7.82
CA LEU A 138 -23.55 25.01 -7.23
C LEU A 138 -22.89 26.32 -7.61
N ILE A 139 -23.62 27.19 -8.30
CA ILE A 139 -23.11 28.46 -8.80
C ILE A 139 -24.01 29.59 -8.30
N SER A 140 -23.42 30.58 -7.64
CA SER A 140 -24.12 31.78 -7.18
C SER A 140 -23.44 33.05 -7.69
N VAL A 141 -24.22 33.99 -8.21
CA VAL A 141 -23.75 35.28 -8.73
C VAL A 141 -24.50 36.41 -8.05
N VAL A 142 -23.78 37.35 -7.43
CA VAL A 142 -24.33 38.65 -7.01
C VAL A 142 -24.28 39.58 -8.22
N PRO A 143 -25.42 39.92 -8.86
CA PRO A 143 -25.46 40.48 -10.21
C PRO A 143 -25.30 42.01 -10.21
N PHE A 144 -24.33 42.52 -9.45
CA PHE A 144 -24.04 43.95 -9.36
C PHE A 144 -22.54 44.19 -9.38
N ARG A 145 -22.13 45.34 -9.91
CA ARG A 145 -20.73 45.79 -9.89
C ARG A 145 -20.65 47.31 -9.84
N ARG A 146 -19.48 47.82 -9.45
CA ARG A 146 -19.12 49.22 -9.61
C ARG A 146 -18.44 49.42 -10.97
N SER A 147 -19.03 50.23 -11.84
CA SER A 147 -18.49 50.52 -13.17
C SER A 147 -17.07 51.11 -13.06
N PRO A 148 -16.03 50.49 -13.64
CA PRO A 148 -14.66 51.01 -13.55
C PRO A 148 -14.47 52.34 -14.28
N SER A 149 -15.30 52.66 -15.28
CA SER A 149 -15.21 53.87 -16.09
C SER A 149 -16.03 55.04 -15.54
N THR A 150 -17.17 54.77 -14.89
CA THR A 150 -18.08 55.82 -14.39
C THR A 150 -18.17 55.89 -12.86
N GLY A 151 -17.68 54.89 -12.14
CA GLY A 151 -17.75 54.78 -10.68
C GLY A 151 -19.16 54.48 -10.12
N ARG A 152 -20.17 54.40 -10.99
CA ARG A 152 -21.58 54.17 -10.64
C ARG A 152 -21.89 52.68 -10.52
N MET A 153 -22.93 52.35 -9.75
CA MET A 153 -23.38 50.97 -9.61
C MET A 153 -24.16 50.53 -10.84
N GLU A 154 -23.83 49.35 -11.35
CA GLU A 154 -24.51 48.72 -12.48
C GLU A 154 -25.02 47.34 -12.05
N LYS A 155 -26.20 46.96 -12.55
CA LYS A 155 -26.76 45.61 -12.43
C LYS A 155 -26.57 44.83 -13.72
N LEU A 156 -26.35 43.53 -13.57
CA LEU A 156 -26.12 42.60 -14.67
C LEU A 156 -27.46 42.19 -15.29
N ILE A 157 -27.59 42.37 -16.61
CA ILE A 157 -28.80 42.02 -17.38
C ILE A 157 -28.67 40.66 -18.06
N SER A 158 -27.49 40.35 -18.60
CA SER A 158 -27.20 39.04 -19.18
C SER A 158 -25.72 38.72 -19.04
N PHE A 159 -25.41 37.44 -19.06
CA PHE A 159 -24.05 36.94 -19.03
C PHE A 159 -23.96 35.57 -19.68
N ARG A 160 -22.76 35.22 -20.14
CA ARG A 160 -22.40 33.86 -20.49
C ARG A 160 -21.69 33.24 -19.29
N LEU A 161 -22.21 32.10 -18.84
CA LEU A 161 -21.53 31.29 -17.84
C LEU A 161 -20.64 30.27 -18.55
N GLU A 162 -19.35 30.33 -18.26
CA GLU A 162 -18.37 29.35 -18.71
C GLU A 162 -17.82 28.61 -17.50
N PHE A 163 -17.69 27.29 -17.57
CA PHE A 163 -17.01 26.56 -16.53
C PHE A 163 -16.07 25.51 -17.11
N ALA A 164 -15.01 25.23 -16.36
CA ALA A 164 -14.01 24.24 -16.67
C ALA A 164 -14.03 23.16 -15.58
N GLU A 165 -14.36 21.93 -15.99
CA GLU A 165 -14.28 20.76 -15.12
C GLU A 165 -12.82 20.34 -14.94
N THR A 166 -12.41 20.09 -13.70
CA THR A 166 -11.24 19.27 -13.41
C THR A 166 -11.71 17.85 -13.16
N ARG A 167 -11.25 16.95 -14.01
CA ARG A 167 -11.47 15.51 -13.87
C ARG A 167 -10.28 14.93 -13.16
N GLY A 168 -10.53 14.09 -12.16
CA GLY A 168 -9.47 13.28 -11.58
C GLY A 168 -8.91 12.41 -12.69
N GLY A 169 -7.58 12.30 -12.77
CA GLY A 169 -6.99 11.19 -13.51
C GLY A 169 -7.56 9.92 -12.88
N GLY A 170 -8.45 9.23 -13.60
CA GLY A 170 -8.97 7.95 -13.15
C GLY A 170 -7.76 7.08 -12.87
N GLY A 171 -7.62 6.58 -11.64
CA GLY A 171 -6.62 5.57 -11.35
C GLY A 171 -6.72 4.49 -12.42
N VAL A 172 -5.59 4.00 -12.92
CA VAL A 172 -5.59 2.89 -13.86
C VAL A 172 -6.39 1.76 -13.21
N PRO A 173 -7.55 1.35 -13.78
CA PRO A 173 -8.34 0.30 -13.16
C PRO A 173 -7.51 -0.98 -13.12
N LYS A 174 -7.45 -1.62 -11.94
CA LYS A 174 -6.79 -2.91 -11.78
C LYS A 174 -7.50 -3.93 -12.70
N SER A 175 -6.71 -4.67 -13.48
CA SER A 175 -7.23 -5.74 -14.34
C SER A 175 -7.30 -7.04 -13.54
N TYR A 176 -8.47 -7.35 -12.99
CA TYR A 176 -8.75 -8.65 -12.38
C TYR A 176 -9.14 -9.67 -13.47
N PRO A 177 -8.82 -10.96 -13.28
CA PRO A 177 -9.42 -12.00 -14.12
C PRO A 177 -10.94 -12.00 -13.94
N ALA A 178 -11.66 -12.56 -14.92
CA ALA A 178 -13.12 -12.60 -14.87
C ALA A 178 -13.67 -13.49 -13.74
N ASN A 179 -12.90 -14.50 -13.33
CA ASN A 179 -13.22 -15.44 -12.26
C ASN A 179 -11.95 -15.71 -11.46
N SER A 180 -12.09 -16.02 -10.17
CA SER A 180 -11.01 -16.53 -9.33
C SER A 180 -10.51 -17.89 -9.82
N ARG A 181 -9.21 -18.16 -9.67
CA ARG A 181 -8.72 -19.55 -9.70
C ARG A 181 -9.47 -20.43 -8.71
N MET A 182 -9.86 -19.89 -7.55
CA MET A 182 -10.61 -20.62 -6.52
C MET A 182 -12.09 -20.84 -6.86
N ALA A 183 -12.57 -20.42 -8.04
CA ALA A 183 -13.96 -20.62 -8.44
C ALA A 183 -14.31 -22.11 -8.62
N SER A 184 -13.33 -22.96 -8.91
CA SER A 184 -13.50 -24.39 -9.17
C SER A 184 -12.32 -25.23 -8.65
N GLY A 185 -12.43 -26.55 -8.74
CA GLY A 185 -11.42 -27.50 -8.25
C GLY A 185 -11.57 -27.81 -6.76
N GLU A 186 -10.53 -28.40 -6.18
CA GLU A 186 -10.42 -28.64 -4.75
C GLU A 186 -9.21 -27.90 -4.17
N TRP A 187 -9.41 -27.24 -3.04
CA TRP A 187 -8.41 -26.36 -2.44
C TRP A 187 -8.10 -26.76 -1.00
N PHE A 188 -6.83 -26.78 -0.65
CA PHE A 188 -6.35 -27.14 0.68
C PHE A 188 -5.29 -26.15 1.12
N ARG A 189 -5.50 -25.51 2.26
CA ARG A 189 -4.66 -24.43 2.77
C ARG A 189 -3.62 -24.95 3.75
N PHE A 190 -2.44 -24.35 3.71
CA PHE A 190 -1.37 -24.55 4.69
C PHE A 190 -0.60 -23.24 4.95
N GLY A 191 0.17 -23.20 6.03
CA GLY A 191 0.90 -22.04 6.51
C GLY A 191 2.40 -22.29 6.67
N LEU A 192 3.20 -21.27 6.38
CA LEU A 192 4.67 -21.28 6.41
C LEU A 192 5.21 -20.08 7.18
N VAL A 193 6.27 -20.28 7.97
CA VAL A 193 6.90 -19.21 8.78
C VAL A 193 8.33 -18.87 8.36
N LYS A 194 8.92 -19.64 7.44
CA LYS A 194 10.32 -19.48 7.00
C LYS A 194 10.43 -19.60 5.48
N ASP A 195 11.33 -18.82 4.91
CA ASP A 195 11.79 -18.97 3.53
C ASP A 195 12.57 -20.28 3.38
N GLY A 196 12.40 -20.97 2.25
CA GLY A 196 13.22 -22.13 1.90
C GLY A 196 12.52 -23.13 0.99
N ILE A 197 13.12 -24.30 0.86
CA ILE A 197 12.54 -25.49 0.25
C ILE A 197 11.65 -26.19 1.27
N HIS A 198 10.38 -26.32 0.91
CA HIS A 198 9.35 -27.02 1.68
C HIS A 198 8.97 -28.32 0.99
N GLN A 199 8.44 -29.25 1.79
CA GLN A 199 7.98 -30.55 1.35
C GLN A 199 6.54 -30.80 1.78
N LEU A 200 5.74 -31.35 0.87
CA LEU A 200 4.45 -31.99 1.17
C LEU A 200 4.52 -33.46 0.73
N THR A 201 4.24 -34.38 1.64
CA THR A 201 4.19 -35.83 1.34
C THR A 201 2.78 -36.30 1.03
N TYR A 202 2.65 -37.54 0.55
CA TYR A 202 1.39 -38.29 0.50
C TYR A 202 0.58 -38.16 1.81
N ASP A 203 1.22 -38.40 2.95
CA ASP A 203 0.56 -38.31 4.25
C ASP A 203 0.10 -36.88 4.55
N ASN A 204 0.87 -35.85 4.17
CA ASN A 204 0.45 -34.47 4.36
C ASN A 204 -0.79 -34.11 3.53
N LEU A 205 -0.87 -34.58 2.28
CA LEU A 205 -2.05 -34.35 1.44
C LEU A 205 -3.27 -35.10 1.99
N ARG A 206 -3.10 -36.35 2.43
CA ARG A 206 -4.16 -37.10 3.11
C ARG A 206 -4.65 -36.37 4.37
N ASP A 207 -3.72 -35.86 5.18
CA ASP A 207 -4.04 -35.19 6.44
C ASP A 207 -4.67 -33.79 6.21
N LEU A 208 -4.39 -33.14 5.08
CA LEU A 208 -5.13 -31.95 4.61
C LEU A 208 -6.57 -32.26 4.21
N GLY A 209 -6.87 -33.53 3.92
CA GLY A 209 -8.17 -34.02 3.48
C GLY A 209 -8.31 -34.23 1.98
N VAL A 210 -7.19 -34.34 1.24
CA VAL A 210 -7.20 -34.70 -0.19
C VAL A 210 -7.64 -36.15 -0.35
N ASP A 211 -8.48 -36.43 -1.35
CA ASP A 211 -8.78 -37.81 -1.75
C ASP A 211 -7.55 -38.40 -2.47
N MET A 212 -6.91 -39.36 -1.81
CA MET A 212 -5.68 -39.98 -2.30
C MET A 212 -5.93 -41.19 -3.21
N ASN A 213 -7.19 -41.55 -3.45
CA ASN A 213 -7.52 -42.74 -4.22
C ASN A 213 -7.29 -42.54 -5.72
N GLY A 214 -6.10 -42.90 -6.21
CA GLY A 214 -5.72 -42.77 -7.62
C GLY A 214 -5.45 -41.31 -8.03
N LEU A 215 -4.97 -40.49 -7.10
CA LEU A 215 -4.59 -39.11 -7.37
C LEU A 215 -3.43 -39.07 -8.38
N ALA A 216 -3.69 -38.54 -9.57
CA ALA A 216 -2.65 -38.37 -10.57
C ALA A 216 -1.72 -37.22 -10.17
N SER A 217 -0.41 -37.44 -10.25
CA SER A 217 0.62 -36.46 -9.89
C SER A 217 0.45 -35.12 -10.64
N ASP A 218 0.01 -35.18 -11.90
CA ASP A 218 -0.19 -34.01 -12.76
C ASP A 218 -1.40 -33.15 -12.39
N GLN A 219 -2.29 -33.63 -11.51
CA GLN A 219 -3.41 -32.83 -11.01
C GLN A 219 -3.00 -31.90 -9.86
N ILE A 220 -1.82 -32.08 -9.28
CA ILE A 220 -1.39 -31.36 -8.08
C ILE A 220 -0.58 -30.13 -8.49
N ASN A 221 -1.00 -28.97 -7.99
CA ASN A 221 -0.26 -27.71 -8.06
C ASN A 221 -0.26 -27.01 -6.70
N VAL A 222 0.75 -26.17 -6.46
CA VAL A 222 0.84 -25.30 -5.28
C VAL A 222 0.64 -23.86 -5.72
N TYR A 223 -0.09 -23.08 -4.92
CA TYR A 223 -0.44 -21.69 -5.18
C TYR A 223 -0.13 -20.83 -3.98
N GLY A 224 0.36 -19.61 -4.20
CA GLY A 224 0.55 -18.65 -3.12
C GLY A 224 1.58 -17.58 -3.45
N GLY A 225 1.33 -16.40 -2.90
CA GLY A 225 2.07 -15.20 -3.20
C GLY A 225 3.41 -15.10 -2.48
N HIS A 226 4.45 -14.81 -3.26
CA HIS A 226 5.73 -14.31 -2.76
C HIS A 226 5.75 -12.79 -2.84
N TYR A 227 4.79 -12.06 -2.27
CA TYR A 227 4.83 -10.59 -2.18
C TYR A 227 4.82 -10.04 -0.74
N GLY A 228 4.61 -10.87 0.28
CA GLY A 228 4.55 -10.46 1.68
C GLY A 228 3.38 -9.52 1.95
N MET A 229 3.64 -8.45 2.69
CA MET A 229 2.63 -7.45 3.02
C MET A 229 2.23 -6.64 1.79
N ILE A 230 0.92 -6.48 1.59
CA ILE A 230 0.39 -5.69 0.49
C ILE A 230 0.77 -4.21 0.67
N PRO A 231 1.28 -3.53 -0.38
CA PRO A 231 1.62 -2.13 -0.28
C PRO A 231 0.42 -1.24 0.10
N PHE A 232 0.62 -0.33 1.06
CA PHE A 232 -0.39 0.67 1.42
C PHE A 232 -0.62 1.71 0.33
N GLN A 233 0.38 1.89 -0.54
CA GLN A 233 0.29 2.82 -1.64
C GLN A 233 -0.48 2.19 -2.80
N ASN A 234 -1.48 2.89 -3.32
CA ASN A 234 -2.34 2.40 -4.40
C ASN A 234 -1.66 2.48 -5.80
N ASN A 235 -0.33 2.50 -5.86
CA ASN A 235 0.49 2.59 -7.09
C ASN A 235 1.31 1.31 -7.35
N ALA A 236 1.41 0.41 -6.38
CA ALA A 236 2.02 -0.90 -6.53
C ALA A 236 0.90 -1.95 -6.53
N HIS A 237 0.96 -2.88 -7.47
CA HIS A 237 -0.10 -3.85 -7.68
C HIS A 237 0.46 -5.25 -7.47
N PRO A 238 0.11 -5.93 -6.36
CA PRO A 238 0.35 -7.37 -6.27
C PRO A 238 -0.42 -8.09 -7.40
N PRO A 239 -0.08 -9.36 -7.67
CA PRO A 239 -0.88 -10.21 -8.54
C PRO A 239 -2.37 -10.10 -8.20
N THR A 240 -3.21 -10.03 -9.23
CA THR A 240 -4.65 -9.80 -9.09
C THR A 240 -5.44 -11.09 -8.81
N ASP A 241 -4.76 -12.24 -8.73
CA ASP A 241 -5.29 -13.54 -8.34
C ASP A 241 -4.13 -14.41 -7.80
N LEU A 242 -4.42 -15.62 -7.32
CA LEU A 242 -3.45 -16.57 -6.77
C LEU A 242 -2.38 -16.94 -7.82
N PRO A 243 -1.09 -16.67 -7.56
CA PRO A 243 -0.02 -17.15 -8.43
C PRO A 243 0.22 -18.65 -8.20
N ILE A 244 0.57 -19.36 -9.27
CA ILE A 244 0.98 -20.76 -9.24
C ILE A 244 2.49 -20.84 -8.99
N CYS A 245 2.91 -21.74 -8.10
CA CYS A 245 4.30 -21.99 -7.78
C CYS A 245 4.79 -23.24 -8.52
N SER A 246 5.98 -23.16 -9.12
CA SER A 246 6.58 -24.32 -9.78
C SER A 246 7.05 -25.34 -8.73
N ILE A 247 6.63 -26.60 -8.89
CA ILE A 247 6.95 -27.69 -7.96
C ILE A 247 7.79 -28.77 -8.64
N GLN A 248 8.61 -29.45 -7.85
CA GLN A 248 9.17 -30.75 -8.22
C GLN A 248 8.28 -31.83 -7.60
N VAL A 249 7.92 -32.84 -8.39
CA VAL A 249 7.20 -34.03 -7.91
C VAL A 249 8.14 -35.22 -8.00
N ASP A 250 8.32 -35.91 -6.88
CA ASP A 250 9.04 -37.17 -6.78
C ASP A 250 8.01 -38.29 -6.52
N ASP A 251 7.52 -38.92 -7.59
CA ASP A 251 6.48 -39.96 -7.59
C ASP A 251 6.98 -41.34 -8.06
N GLY A 252 8.30 -41.52 -8.13
CA GLY A 252 8.89 -42.75 -8.67
C GLY A 252 8.68 -42.96 -10.17
N GLY A 253 8.02 -42.03 -10.88
CA GLY A 253 7.80 -42.05 -12.32
C GLY A 253 6.60 -42.89 -12.78
N ASP A 254 5.67 -43.25 -11.89
CA ASP A 254 4.47 -44.01 -12.25
C ASP A 254 3.25 -43.12 -12.58
N GLY A 255 3.37 -41.81 -12.37
CA GLY A 255 2.34 -40.80 -12.64
C GLY A 255 1.23 -40.71 -11.60
N ASN A 256 1.30 -41.48 -10.51
CA ASN A 256 0.35 -41.45 -9.40
C ASN A 256 1.04 -40.93 -8.15
N PHE A 257 0.34 -40.13 -7.35
CA PHE A 257 0.87 -39.65 -6.08
C PHE A 257 0.46 -40.61 -4.95
N GLY A 258 1.29 -41.61 -4.71
CA GLY A 258 1.11 -42.71 -3.77
C GLY A 258 1.98 -42.64 -2.50
N PRO A 259 1.88 -43.65 -1.62
CA PRO A 259 2.64 -43.70 -0.37
C PRO A 259 4.16 -43.68 -0.61
N GLY A 260 4.85 -42.71 -0.01
CA GLY A 260 6.29 -42.50 -0.19
C GLY A 260 6.62 -41.30 -1.08
N ASP A 261 5.64 -40.80 -1.83
CA ASP A 261 5.82 -39.68 -2.75
C ASP A 261 5.79 -38.34 -2.03
N ARG A 262 6.42 -37.37 -2.67
CA ARG A 262 6.53 -36.01 -2.17
C ARG A 262 6.57 -35.00 -3.29
N LEU A 263 6.14 -33.78 -2.97
CA LEU A 263 6.43 -32.61 -3.77
C LEU A 263 7.37 -31.68 -3.00
N LEU A 264 8.27 -31.03 -3.72
CA LEU A 264 9.22 -30.03 -3.23
C LEU A 264 8.93 -28.71 -3.93
N PHE A 265 8.98 -27.62 -3.19
CA PHE A 265 8.72 -26.28 -3.73
C PHE A 265 9.47 -25.23 -2.93
N TYR A 266 9.84 -24.13 -3.59
CA TYR A 266 10.36 -22.97 -2.91
C TYR A 266 9.20 -22.11 -2.44
N ALA A 267 9.24 -21.64 -1.20
CA ALA A 267 8.26 -20.72 -0.67
C ALA A 267 8.92 -19.70 0.26
N THR A 268 8.35 -18.50 0.29
CA THR A 268 8.75 -17.43 1.22
C THR A 268 7.77 -17.36 2.38
N GLY A 269 8.28 -17.10 3.57
CA GLY A 269 7.50 -16.71 4.74
C GLY A 269 6.86 -15.32 4.57
N PRO A 270 6.28 -14.77 5.64
CA PRO A 270 5.50 -13.52 5.57
C PRO A 270 6.38 -12.27 5.36
N HIS A 271 7.66 -12.36 5.73
CA HIS A 271 8.58 -11.24 5.72
C HIS A 271 9.27 -11.06 4.37
N ARG A 272 9.76 -9.85 4.12
CA ARG A 272 10.37 -9.47 2.84
C ARG A 272 11.77 -8.96 3.02
N TRP A 273 12.54 -9.06 1.95
CA TRP A 273 13.87 -8.52 1.84
C TRP A 273 14.03 -7.85 0.48
N ASP A 274 14.37 -6.56 0.51
CA ASP A 274 14.59 -5.77 -0.70
C ASP A 274 16.02 -5.23 -0.70
N LEU A 275 16.65 -5.19 -1.87
CA LEU A 275 17.96 -4.55 -2.02
C LEU A 275 17.75 -3.04 -2.16
N ASN A 276 18.23 -2.27 -1.18
CA ASN A 276 18.22 -0.81 -1.20
C ASN A 276 19.65 -0.27 -1.23
N GLY A 277 20.09 0.18 -2.41
CA GLY A 277 21.49 0.50 -2.65
C GLY A 277 22.36 -0.75 -2.55
N ALA A 278 23.21 -0.83 -1.53
CA ALA A 278 24.12 -1.96 -1.29
C ALA A 278 23.66 -2.89 -0.14
N LEU A 279 22.58 -2.55 0.57
CA LEU A 279 22.11 -3.29 1.74
C LEU A 279 20.79 -3.98 1.45
N PHE A 280 20.63 -5.20 1.94
CA PHE A 280 19.31 -5.80 2.03
C PHE A 280 18.61 -5.29 3.27
N VAL A 281 17.38 -4.83 3.08
CA VAL A 281 16.51 -4.29 4.13
C VAL A 281 15.29 -5.19 4.26
N HIS A 282 14.98 -5.62 5.48
CA HIS A 282 13.78 -6.41 5.74
C HIS A 282 12.54 -5.54 5.87
N THR A 283 11.40 -6.08 5.46
CA THR A 283 10.07 -5.57 5.80
C THR A 283 9.29 -6.66 6.51
N LYS A 284 8.99 -6.43 7.79
CA LYS A 284 8.14 -7.32 8.58
C LYS A 284 6.66 -7.11 8.24
N HIS A 285 5.90 -8.20 8.24
CA HIS A 285 4.49 -8.17 7.92
C HIS A 285 3.69 -7.74 9.16
N SER A 286 3.00 -6.61 9.10
CA SER A 286 2.36 -6.01 10.29
C SER A 286 1.13 -6.77 10.82
N TYR A 287 0.53 -7.64 9.99
CA TYR A 287 -0.76 -8.27 10.28
C TYR A 287 -0.73 -9.80 10.36
N SER A 288 0.42 -10.44 10.03
CA SER A 288 0.54 -11.89 9.92
C SER A 288 1.97 -12.32 10.20
N ASP A 289 2.14 -13.34 11.02
CA ASP A 289 3.41 -14.03 11.29
C ASP A 289 3.58 -15.30 10.45
N THR A 290 2.60 -15.58 9.58
CA THR A 290 2.53 -16.79 8.75
C THR A 290 2.14 -16.40 7.33
N ALA A 291 2.88 -16.92 6.35
CA ALA A 291 2.50 -16.88 4.94
C ALA A 291 1.64 -18.11 4.59
N HIS A 292 0.57 -17.91 3.84
CA HIS A 292 -0.35 -18.98 3.45
C HIS A 292 -0.19 -19.33 1.98
N TYR A 293 -0.38 -20.61 1.71
CA TYR A 293 -0.34 -21.22 0.39
C TYR A 293 -1.45 -22.25 0.30
N PHE A 294 -1.73 -22.71 -0.90
CA PHE A 294 -2.77 -23.67 -1.19
C PHE A 294 -2.25 -24.79 -2.07
N VAL A 295 -2.71 -26.01 -1.83
CA VAL A 295 -2.71 -27.09 -2.82
C VAL A 295 -4.02 -26.99 -3.58
N GLY A 296 -3.93 -26.89 -4.91
CA GLY A 296 -5.07 -26.96 -5.82
C GLY A 296 -5.03 -28.27 -6.61
N ILE A 297 -6.16 -28.97 -6.69
CA ILE A 297 -6.29 -30.24 -7.42
C ILE A 297 -7.14 -30.02 -8.68
N GLY A 298 -6.55 -30.30 -9.84
CA GLY A 298 -7.25 -30.29 -11.14
C GLY A 298 -7.71 -28.91 -11.61
N VAL A 299 -7.00 -27.85 -11.20
CA VAL A 299 -7.36 -26.45 -11.51
C VAL A 299 -6.67 -25.97 -12.79
N ASP A 300 -5.34 -25.98 -12.80
CA ASP A 300 -4.49 -25.56 -13.93
C ASP A 300 -3.65 -26.73 -14.45
N PRO A 301 -3.10 -26.67 -15.67
CA PRO A 301 -2.05 -27.57 -16.11
C PRO A 301 -0.88 -27.65 -15.11
N PRO A 302 -0.15 -28.77 -15.05
CA PRO A 302 0.93 -28.96 -14.09
C PRO A 302 2.05 -27.93 -14.30
N GLN A 303 2.36 -27.15 -13.26
CA GLN A 303 3.54 -26.27 -13.25
C GLN A 303 4.70 -26.98 -12.56
N ARG A 304 5.77 -27.25 -13.32
CA ARG A 304 6.92 -28.03 -12.85
C ARG A 304 8.21 -27.23 -12.94
N ILE A 305 9.16 -27.55 -12.06
CA ILE A 305 10.49 -26.94 -12.08
C ILE A 305 11.23 -27.39 -13.35
N GLY A 306 11.56 -26.42 -14.21
CA GLY A 306 12.36 -26.62 -15.42
C GLY A 306 13.85 -26.33 -15.19
N PRO A 307 14.71 -26.54 -16.21
CA PRO A 307 16.12 -26.18 -16.14
C PRO A 307 16.33 -24.66 -16.12
N ALA A 308 17.36 -24.22 -15.39
CA ALA A 308 17.79 -22.82 -15.32
C ALA A 308 18.63 -22.44 -16.56
N ALA A 309 18.66 -21.15 -16.88
CA ALA A 309 19.48 -20.63 -17.96
C ALA A 309 20.94 -20.46 -17.49
N THR A 310 21.79 -21.44 -17.78
CA THR A 310 23.24 -21.38 -17.56
C THR A 310 23.99 -20.97 -18.83
N THR A 311 25.25 -20.56 -18.70
CA THR A 311 26.11 -20.18 -19.84
C THR A 311 27.47 -20.87 -19.78
N ASN A 312 28.05 -21.15 -20.94
CA ASN A 312 29.43 -21.66 -21.06
C ASN A 312 30.43 -20.54 -21.37
N ALA A 313 30.00 -19.28 -21.39
CA ALA A 313 30.90 -18.14 -21.56
C ALA A 313 31.96 -18.10 -20.45
N GLU A 314 33.12 -17.52 -20.75
CA GLU A 314 34.17 -17.33 -19.75
C GLU A 314 33.71 -16.36 -18.65
N PRO A 315 34.00 -16.66 -17.38
CA PRO A 315 33.52 -15.84 -16.28
C PRO A 315 34.28 -14.51 -16.24
N THR A 316 33.54 -13.43 -16.03
CA THR A 316 34.11 -12.11 -15.72
C THR A 316 34.40 -11.97 -14.23
N THR A 317 33.74 -12.77 -13.40
CA THR A 317 33.94 -12.82 -11.95
C THR A 317 33.72 -14.24 -11.41
N THR A 318 34.49 -14.63 -10.41
CA THR A 318 34.34 -15.89 -9.67
C THR A 318 33.79 -15.57 -8.28
N VAL A 319 32.60 -16.08 -7.98
CA VAL A 319 31.88 -15.85 -6.73
C VAL A 319 32.16 -17.00 -5.77
N THR A 320 33.06 -16.73 -4.81
CA THR A 320 33.43 -17.66 -3.71
C THR A 320 32.92 -17.20 -2.34
N SER A 321 32.27 -16.04 -2.28
CA SER A 321 31.56 -15.51 -1.12
C SER A 321 30.24 -14.89 -1.56
N PHE A 322 29.30 -14.72 -0.65
CA PHE A 322 27.99 -14.14 -0.94
C PHE A 322 27.57 -13.15 0.15
N THR A 323 26.56 -12.33 -0.14
CA THR A 323 25.97 -11.44 0.85
C THR A 323 24.89 -12.19 1.60
N ASP A 324 25.12 -12.39 2.90
CA ASP A 324 24.14 -12.92 3.83
C ASP A 324 23.41 -11.78 4.55
N ARG A 325 22.15 -12.06 4.91
CA ARG A 325 21.24 -11.09 5.53
C ARG A 325 20.40 -11.75 6.60
N GLN A 326 20.35 -11.14 7.79
CA GLN A 326 19.62 -11.66 8.94
C GLN A 326 19.00 -10.51 9.73
N PHE A 327 17.88 -10.75 10.41
CA PHE A 327 17.30 -9.77 11.33
C PHE A 327 16.81 -10.43 12.62
N ILE A 328 16.71 -9.63 13.69
CA ILE A 328 16.10 -9.97 14.96
C ILE A 328 15.07 -8.89 15.26
N GLU A 329 13.79 -9.24 15.21
CA GLU A 329 12.67 -8.33 15.48
C GLU A 329 11.53 -9.10 16.15
N ARG A 330 11.18 -8.72 17.39
CA ARG A 330 10.13 -9.37 18.18
C ARG A 330 9.03 -8.37 18.49
N ASP A 331 7.77 -8.76 18.22
CA ASP A 331 6.62 -7.89 18.47
C ASP A 331 6.07 -8.13 19.88
N LEU A 332 6.64 -7.45 20.88
CA LEU A 332 6.29 -7.64 22.29
C LEU A 332 5.39 -6.51 22.83
N VAL A 333 5.62 -5.27 22.39
CA VAL A 333 5.00 -4.06 22.94
C VAL A 333 4.52 -3.15 21.82
N ASN A 334 3.21 -2.87 21.78
CA ASN A 334 2.67 -1.78 20.96
C ASN A 334 2.67 -0.49 21.80
N LEU A 335 3.51 0.47 21.43
CA LEU A 335 3.66 1.70 22.19
C LEU A 335 2.34 2.48 22.15
N VAL A 336 1.86 2.93 23.31
CA VAL A 336 0.56 3.60 23.51
C VAL A 336 -0.66 2.90 22.91
N LYS A 337 -0.56 1.61 22.57
CA LYS A 337 -1.64 0.79 21.98
C LYS A 337 -2.22 1.40 20.70
N SER A 338 -1.38 2.07 19.91
CA SER A 338 -1.76 2.72 18.66
C SER A 338 -0.73 2.49 17.56
N GLY A 339 -1.18 2.54 16.31
CA GLY A 339 -0.34 2.32 15.15
C GLY A 339 0.02 0.85 14.93
N ARG A 340 0.88 0.63 13.92
CA ARG A 340 1.23 -0.71 13.40
C ARG A 340 2.60 -1.20 13.86
N THR A 341 3.41 -0.31 14.44
CA THR A 341 4.76 -0.63 14.88
C THR A 341 4.70 -1.27 16.26
N TRP A 342 5.20 -2.49 16.33
CA TRP A 342 5.46 -3.18 17.58
C TRP A 342 6.96 -3.11 17.86
N TYR A 343 7.30 -3.13 19.15
CA TYR A 343 8.65 -3.07 19.63
C TYR A 343 8.95 -4.32 20.46
N GLY A 344 10.22 -4.70 20.52
CA GLY A 344 10.73 -5.82 21.29
C GLY A 344 11.10 -5.41 22.71
N GLU A 345 12.33 -5.76 23.08
CA GLU A 345 12.88 -5.67 24.44
C GLU A 345 12.76 -4.26 25.02
N LEU A 346 12.16 -4.18 26.22
CA LEU A 346 12.06 -2.96 27.02
C LEU A 346 13.32 -2.78 27.87
N PHE A 347 13.95 -1.63 27.73
CA PHE A 347 15.05 -1.14 28.55
C PHE A 347 14.50 -0.24 29.67
N ASP A 348 14.26 -0.81 30.85
CA ASP A 348 13.74 -0.11 32.03
C ASP A 348 14.40 -0.60 33.32
N LEU A 349 14.00 -1.78 33.81
CA LEU A 349 14.65 -2.47 34.93
C LEU A 349 15.84 -3.29 34.45
N VAL A 350 15.68 -3.95 33.31
CA VAL A 350 16.76 -4.60 32.57
C VAL A 350 17.30 -3.58 31.58
N LEU A 351 18.56 -3.19 31.75
CA LEU A 351 19.21 -2.15 30.94
C LEU A 351 20.18 -2.74 29.91
N THR A 352 20.31 -4.05 29.84
CA THR A 352 21.25 -4.72 28.94
C THR A 352 20.65 -6.01 28.42
N TYR A 353 20.70 -6.19 27.10
CA TYR A 353 20.30 -7.42 26.42
C TYR A 353 21.42 -7.91 25.51
N ASN A 354 21.49 -9.23 25.37
CA ASN A 354 22.46 -9.90 24.50
C ASN A 354 21.72 -10.58 23.35
N PHE A 355 22.26 -10.45 22.15
CA PHE A 355 21.77 -11.04 20.92
C PHE A 355 22.93 -11.73 20.19
N ALA A 356 22.63 -12.58 19.21
CA ALA A 356 23.63 -13.18 18.36
C ALA A 356 23.06 -13.44 16.97
N PHE A 357 23.88 -13.18 15.95
CA PHE A 357 23.64 -13.64 14.57
C PHE A 357 24.55 -14.82 14.25
N GLU A 358 23.99 -15.89 13.71
CA GLU A 358 24.76 -17.08 13.32
C GLU A 358 25.35 -16.87 11.93
N THR A 359 26.67 -16.74 11.83
CA THR A 359 27.38 -16.37 10.59
C THR A 359 28.53 -17.35 10.29
N PRO A 360 28.24 -18.65 10.13
CA PRO A 360 29.30 -19.63 9.88
C PRO A 360 30.02 -19.33 8.57
N PHE A 361 31.35 -19.44 8.58
CA PHE A 361 32.21 -19.06 7.46
C PHE A 361 32.11 -17.57 7.08
N LEU A 362 32.00 -16.69 8.06
CA LEU A 362 32.15 -15.25 7.86
C LEU A 362 33.48 -14.96 7.13
N THR A 363 33.42 -14.18 6.06
CA THR A 363 34.61 -13.88 5.24
C THR A 363 35.55 -12.98 6.02
N ASN A 364 36.76 -13.48 6.29
CA ASN A 364 37.74 -12.77 7.11
C ASN A 364 38.16 -11.43 6.47
N GLY A 365 38.22 -10.36 7.26
CA GLY A 365 38.59 -9.03 6.78
C GLY A 365 37.52 -8.30 5.96
N ALA A 366 36.33 -8.89 5.76
CA ALA A 366 35.21 -8.22 5.12
C ALA A 366 34.35 -7.46 6.16
N ASP A 367 33.95 -6.24 5.81
CA ASP A 367 33.06 -5.46 6.66
C ASP A 367 31.65 -6.07 6.73
N ALA A 368 31.03 -5.97 7.90
CA ALA A 368 29.61 -6.20 8.12
C ALA A 368 28.92 -4.89 8.49
N THR A 369 27.66 -4.77 8.08
CA THR A 369 26.80 -3.64 8.42
C THR A 369 25.70 -4.11 9.36
N LEU A 370 25.65 -3.51 10.55
CA LEU A 370 24.58 -3.70 11.54
C LEU A 370 23.69 -2.45 11.56
N VAL A 371 22.40 -2.64 11.36
CA VAL A 371 21.38 -1.61 11.59
C VAL A 371 20.68 -1.89 12.91
N PHE A 372 20.63 -0.89 13.78
CA PHE A 372 19.85 -0.91 15.02
C PHE A 372 18.75 0.14 14.95
N SER A 373 17.50 -0.31 14.96
CA SER A 373 16.33 0.55 15.07
C SER A 373 15.69 0.40 16.45
N GLY A 374 15.17 1.50 16.98
CA GLY A 374 14.47 1.50 18.25
C GLY A 374 13.77 2.81 18.53
N VAL A 375 13.30 2.93 19.76
CA VAL A 375 12.63 4.13 20.26
C VAL A 375 13.07 4.39 21.69
N ALA A 376 13.24 5.66 22.05
CA ALA A 376 13.53 6.07 23.43
C ALA A 376 12.59 7.18 23.87
N ARG A 377 12.10 7.06 25.09
CA ARG A 377 11.38 8.12 25.79
C ARG A 377 12.30 8.66 26.88
N THR A 378 12.64 9.93 26.79
CA THR A 378 13.30 10.71 27.85
C THR A 378 12.54 12.02 27.96
N ILE A 379 12.23 12.50 29.17
CA ILE A 379 11.47 13.74 29.33
C ILE A 379 12.40 14.95 29.30
N GLY A 380 12.03 15.97 28.52
CA GLY A 380 12.79 17.19 28.30
C GLY A 380 13.56 17.13 26.98
N THR A 381 13.27 18.05 26.06
CA THR A 381 13.85 18.08 24.70
C THR A 381 15.35 18.37 24.67
N SER A 382 15.92 18.87 25.76
CA SER A 382 17.37 19.07 25.96
C SER A 382 18.07 17.88 26.63
N ASN A 383 17.30 16.91 27.12
CA ASN A 383 17.84 15.74 27.81
C ASN A 383 18.05 14.61 26.80
N ALA A 384 18.97 13.68 27.07
CA ALA A 384 19.19 12.55 26.18
C ALA A 384 19.65 11.32 26.94
N SER A 385 19.04 10.17 26.63
CA SER A 385 19.53 8.87 27.08
C SER A 385 20.46 8.28 26.02
N THR A 386 21.33 7.35 26.43
CA THR A 386 22.39 6.81 25.57
C THR A 386 22.19 5.32 25.36
N PHE A 387 22.25 4.87 24.11
CA PHE A 387 22.46 3.46 23.79
C PHE A 387 23.93 3.21 23.51
N THR A 388 24.46 2.09 24.00
CA THR A 388 25.77 1.56 23.63
C THR A 388 25.57 0.19 22.98
N VAL A 389 26.17 0.01 21.81
CA VAL A 389 26.17 -1.23 21.04
C VAL A 389 27.59 -1.76 20.99
N SER A 390 27.78 -3.02 21.38
CA SER A 390 29.09 -3.67 21.32
C SER A 390 29.04 -5.09 20.74
N SER A 391 30.15 -5.49 20.11
CA SER A 391 30.41 -6.82 19.55
C SER A 391 31.87 -7.19 19.84
N GLY A 392 32.17 -7.58 21.08
CA GLY A 392 33.55 -7.77 21.54
C GLY A 392 34.40 -6.51 21.34
N SER A 393 35.61 -6.66 20.79
CA SER A 393 36.48 -5.54 20.45
C SER A 393 36.22 -4.94 19.06
N ALA A 394 35.44 -5.61 18.21
CA ALA A 394 35.21 -5.19 16.83
C ALA A 394 34.25 -4.00 16.72
N LEU A 395 33.33 -3.87 17.67
CA LEU A 395 32.38 -2.76 17.77
C LEU A 395 32.18 -2.39 19.24
N ASN A 396 32.31 -1.11 19.57
CA ASN A 396 31.91 -0.56 20.87
C ASN A 396 31.63 0.93 20.68
N THR A 397 30.37 1.28 20.43
CA THR A 397 29.97 2.66 20.09
C THR A 397 28.71 3.04 20.82
N SER A 398 28.62 4.31 21.21
CA SER A 398 27.44 4.87 21.86
C SER A 398 26.86 6.02 21.07
N PHE A 399 25.54 6.18 21.14
CA PHE A 399 24.84 7.33 20.56
C PHE A 399 23.71 7.78 21.49
N GLN A 400 23.37 9.06 21.41
CA GLN A 400 22.32 9.68 22.21
C GLN A 400 21.00 9.73 21.45
N VAL A 401 19.91 9.54 22.18
CA VAL A 401 18.54 9.78 21.70
C VAL A 401 17.95 10.89 22.53
N ASN A 402 17.67 12.02 21.88
CA ASN A 402 17.11 13.19 22.54
C ASN A 402 15.73 12.88 23.12
N GLY A 403 15.38 13.61 24.18
CA GLY A 403 14.09 13.52 24.83
C GLY A 403 12.97 14.18 24.04
N VAL A 404 11.76 13.92 24.51
CA VAL A 404 10.51 14.47 24.01
C VAL A 404 9.94 15.48 25.01
N SER A 405 9.02 16.31 24.54
CA SER A 405 8.22 17.17 25.41
C SER A 405 7.27 16.33 26.27
N ASP A 406 6.97 16.79 27.48
CA ASP A 406 5.97 16.18 28.36
C ASP A 406 4.52 16.62 28.04
N ASN A 407 4.32 17.32 26.92
CA ASN A 407 3.00 17.74 26.48
C ASN A 407 2.19 16.54 25.96
N TYR A 408 0.92 16.44 26.35
CA TYR A 408 0.00 15.39 25.93
C TYR A 408 -0.11 15.25 24.39
N ILE A 409 0.00 16.33 23.63
CA ILE A 409 -0.05 16.31 22.16
C ILE A 409 1.31 16.09 21.48
N ALA A 410 2.39 15.98 22.25
CA ALA A 410 3.72 15.75 21.71
C ALA A 410 3.97 14.26 21.41
N SER A 411 5.01 14.00 20.61
CA SER A 411 5.52 12.66 20.39
C SER A 411 5.80 11.96 21.72
N GLN A 412 5.29 10.75 21.89
CA GLN A 412 5.43 9.99 23.13
C GLN A 412 6.87 9.51 23.36
N ALA A 413 7.63 9.34 22.28
CA ALA A 413 9.02 8.92 22.29
C ALA A 413 9.66 9.28 20.94
N ASN A 414 11.00 9.27 20.88
CA ASN A 414 11.75 9.51 19.65
C ASN A 414 12.26 8.19 19.07
N THR A 415 11.93 7.94 17.81
CA THR A 415 12.45 6.80 17.04
C THR A 415 13.85 7.11 16.52
N PHE A 416 14.68 6.08 16.42
CA PHE A 416 16.01 6.18 15.81
C PHE A 416 16.30 4.95 14.94
N THR A 417 17.20 5.14 13.99
CA THR A 417 17.86 4.07 13.25
C THR A 417 19.33 4.44 13.14
N GLN A 418 20.22 3.57 13.62
CA GLN A 418 21.66 3.74 13.54
C GLN A 418 22.28 2.63 12.73
N THR A 419 23.27 2.97 11.92
CA THR A 419 24.00 2.03 11.08
C THR A 419 25.46 1.99 11.51
N PHE A 420 25.98 0.81 11.78
CA PHE A 420 27.36 0.56 12.20
C PHE A 420 28.04 -0.33 11.18
N THR A 421 29.28 0.01 10.82
CA THR A 421 30.15 -0.83 10.01
C THR A 421 31.33 -1.27 10.86
N PHE A 422 31.63 -2.57 10.84
CA PHE A 422 32.70 -3.17 11.64
C PHE A 422 33.17 -4.47 10.99
N ASN A 423 34.28 -5.02 11.48
CA ASN A 423 34.85 -6.27 10.99
C ASN A 423 34.64 -7.40 12.01
N PRO A 424 33.50 -8.14 11.97
CA PRO A 424 33.29 -9.27 12.86
C PRO A 424 34.23 -10.45 12.52
N THR A 425 34.44 -11.33 13.49
CA THR A 425 35.20 -12.58 13.32
C THR A 425 34.48 -13.74 14.01
N GLY A 426 34.81 -14.98 13.62
CA GLY A 426 34.22 -16.20 14.18
C GLY A 426 33.00 -16.71 13.38
N SER A 427 32.25 -17.64 13.97
CA SER A 427 31.05 -18.25 13.37
C SER A 427 29.73 -17.63 13.85
N SER A 428 29.80 -16.64 14.74
CA SER A 428 28.66 -15.91 15.30
C SER A 428 29.06 -14.46 15.56
N VAL A 429 28.14 -13.53 15.38
CA VAL A 429 28.31 -12.11 15.75
C VAL A 429 27.53 -11.86 17.05
N PRO A 430 28.16 -11.92 18.24
CA PRO A 430 27.51 -11.59 19.50
C PRO A 430 27.33 -10.08 19.63
N LEU A 431 26.15 -9.64 20.05
CA LEU A 431 25.83 -8.24 20.27
C LEU A 431 25.38 -8.03 21.70
N THR A 432 25.94 -7.02 22.37
CA THR A 432 25.42 -6.50 23.63
C THR A 432 24.91 -5.09 23.41
N ILE A 433 23.64 -4.86 23.75
CA ILE A 433 23.02 -3.55 23.71
C ILE A 433 22.71 -3.13 25.14
N SER A 434 23.26 -1.99 25.54
CA SER A 434 22.98 -1.39 26.85
C SER A 434 22.37 0.00 26.72
N PHE A 435 21.50 0.36 27.66
CA PHE A 435 20.81 1.65 27.70
C PHE A 435 21.14 2.39 29.00
N ALA A 436 21.81 3.52 28.89
CA ALA A 436 22.06 4.44 29.98
C ALA A 436 20.96 5.51 30.02
N LYS A 437 20.11 5.42 31.04
CA LYS A 437 19.02 6.36 31.29
C LYS A 437 19.58 7.74 31.66
N PHE A 438 19.02 8.80 31.07
CA PHE A 438 19.22 10.16 31.57
C PHE A 438 18.60 10.33 32.96
N ASP A 439 17.34 9.92 33.09
CA ASP A 439 16.58 9.92 34.34
C ASP A 439 16.14 8.49 34.68
N PRO A 440 16.44 7.98 35.89
CA PRO A 440 16.26 6.57 36.23
C PRO A 440 14.78 6.11 36.24
N ILE A 441 13.84 7.05 36.38
CA ILE A 441 12.40 6.76 36.56
C ILE A 441 11.65 6.88 35.23
N THR A 442 11.87 7.98 34.52
CA THR A 442 11.06 8.37 33.35
C THR A 442 11.68 7.95 32.02
N SER A 443 13.00 7.72 31.98
CA SER A 443 13.69 7.35 30.74
C SER A 443 13.50 5.86 30.47
N LYS A 444 13.07 5.51 29.26
CA LYS A 444 12.87 4.13 28.81
C LYS A 444 13.29 3.98 27.36
N GLY A 445 13.78 2.80 27.00
CA GLY A 445 14.12 2.45 25.63
C GLY A 445 13.38 1.19 25.18
N TRP A 446 13.11 1.04 23.90
CA TRP A 446 12.60 -0.19 23.31
C TRP A 446 13.34 -0.50 22.02
N MET A 447 13.73 -1.76 21.85
CA MET A 447 14.27 -2.23 20.59
C MET A 447 13.14 -2.33 19.56
N ASN A 448 13.41 -1.93 18.32
CA ASN A 448 12.55 -2.30 17.19
C ASN A 448 13.14 -3.56 16.56
N TYR A 449 14.26 -3.42 15.85
CA TYR A 449 14.96 -4.53 15.23
C TYR A 449 16.47 -4.35 15.22
N LEU A 450 17.17 -5.46 15.04
CA LEU A 450 18.56 -5.54 14.60
C LEU A 450 18.60 -6.20 13.23
N GLU A 451 19.38 -5.66 12.30
CA GLU A 451 19.55 -6.23 10.96
C GLU A 451 21.04 -6.28 10.61
N LEU A 452 21.52 -7.44 10.17
CA LEU A 452 22.90 -7.69 9.80
C LEU A 452 22.99 -8.01 8.30
N ASN A 453 23.83 -7.25 7.59
CA ASN A 453 24.32 -7.58 6.26
C ASN A 453 25.82 -7.92 6.38
N CYS A 454 26.24 -9.09 5.90
CA CYS A 454 27.63 -9.52 6.00
C CYS A 454 28.07 -10.38 4.81
N ARG A 455 29.38 -10.58 4.66
CA ARG A 455 29.96 -11.49 3.67
C ARG A 455 30.29 -12.82 4.31
N ARG A 456 29.83 -13.91 3.68
CA ARG A 456 30.16 -15.27 4.08
C ARG A 456 30.74 -16.02 2.89
N ASP A 457 31.71 -16.88 3.15
CA ASP A 457 32.25 -17.79 2.15
C ASP A 457 31.11 -18.68 1.65
N LEU A 458 31.10 -18.98 0.35
CA LEU A 458 30.05 -19.73 -0.30
C LEU A 458 30.20 -21.23 0.01
N ARG A 459 29.79 -21.60 1.23
CA ARG A 459 29.83 -22.94 1.82
C ARG A 459 28.52 -23.22 2.53
N MET A 460 27.89 -24.35 2.18
CA MET A 460 26.63 -24.76 2.81
C MET A 460 26.87 -25.47 4.13
N ILE A 461 26.21 -25.00 5.19
CA ILE A 461 26.06 -25.67 6.48
C ILE A 461 24.58 -25.84 6.79
N GLY A 462 24.23 -26.94 7.46
CA GLY A 462 22.84 -27.33 7.62
C GLY A 462 22.27 -27.92 6.32
N ASP A 463 20.95 -27.81 6.16
CA ASP A 463 20.22 -28.51 5.10
C ASP A 463 19.93 -27.63 3.89
N GLN A 464 19.93 -26.30 4.06
CA GLN A 464 19.62 -25.34 3.02
C GLN A 464 20.47 -24.07 3.17
N LEU A 465 20.87 -23.48 2.04
CA LEU A 465 21.57 -22.20 1.98
C LEU A 465 21.02 -21.35 0.83
N GLY A 466 20.36 -20.25 1.17
CA GLY A 466 20.05 -19.19 0.21
C GLY A 466 21.24 -18.25 0.02
N PHE A 467 21.64 -17.99 -1.23
CA PHE A 467 22.79 -17.14 -1.53
C PHE A 467 22.55 -16.24 -2.74
N ARG A 468 23.20 -15.08 -2.71
CA ARG A 468 23.20 -14.07 -3.77
C ARG A 468 24.40 -13.14 -3.61
N ASP A 469 24.87 -12.56 -4.71
CA ASP A 469 25.99 -11.63 -4.65
C ASP A 469 25.75 -10.36 -5.49
N PRO A 470 25.37 -9.23 -4.86
CA PRO A 470 25.28 -7.93 -5.53
C PRO A 470 26.59 -7.49 -6.18
N LEU A 471 27.76 -7.94 -5.70
CA LEU A 471 29.06 -7.59 -6.28
C LEU A 471 29.33 -8.29 -7.62
N SER A 472 28.56 -9.32 -7.95
CA SER A 472 28.65 -10.02 -9.24
C SER A 472 27.86 -9.33 -10.36
N VAL A 473 27.04 -8.33 -10.01
CA VAL A 473 26.06 -7.72 -10.93
C VAL A 473 26.72 -6.68 -11.82
N GLY A 474 26.46 -6.76 -13.12
CA GLY A 474 26.86 -5.74 -14.09
C GLY A 474 26.53 -6.13 -15.53
N THR A 475 26.19 -5.15 -16.36
CA THR A 475 25.83 -5.39 -17.77
C THR A 475 26.93 -6.17 -18.49
N GLY A 476 26.57 -7.35 -19.03
CA GLY A 476 27.50 -8.23 -19.73
C GLY A 476 28.37 -9.11 -18.82
N ASN A 477 28.19 -9.04 -17.49
CA ASN A 477 28.90 -9.92 -16.57
C ASN A 477 28.42 -11.37 -16.68
N VAL A 478 29.36 -12.27 -16.48
CA VAL A 478 29.12 -13.70 -16.31
C VAL A 478 29.75 -14.10 -14.97
N ALA A 479 28.92 -14.53 -14.03
CA ALA A 479 29.36 -14.97 -12.71
C ALA A 479 29.51 -16.48 -12.68
N GLU A 480 30.69 -16.97 -12.28
CA GLU A 480 30.90 -18.36 -11.89
C GLU A 480 30.74 -18.50 -10.38
N PHE A 481 29.65 -19.11 -9.94
CA PHE A 481 29.45 -19.43 -8.53
C PHE A 481 30.17 -20.72 -8.20
N VAL A 482 31.02 -20.70 -7.17
CA VAL A 482 31.79 -21.86 -6.71
C VAL A 482 31.41 -22.17 -5.26
N LEU A 483 30.56 -23.17 -5.09
CA LEU A 483 30.17 -23.69 -3.77
C LEU A 483 31.25 -24.66 -3.31
N ASP A 484 31.92 -24.31 -2.22
CA ASP A 484 32.93 -25.14 -1.60
C ASP A 484 32.32 -26.12 -0.58
N GLN A 485 32.97 -27.26 -0.38
CA GLN A 485 32.47 -28.35 0.47
C GLN A 485 31.03 -28.79 0.15
N ALA A 486 30.70 -28.86 -1.14
CA ALA A 486 29.35 -29.02 -1.66
C ALA A 486 28.99 -30.46 -2.07
N GLN A 487 29.67 -31.48 -1.55
CA GLN A 487 29.40 -32.90 -1.87
C GLN A 487 28.00 -33.34 -1.43
N SER A 488 27.49 -32.74 -0.36
CA SER A 488 26.16 -33.02 0.19
C SER A 488 25.05 -32.19 -0.47
N VAL A 489 25.39 -31.22 -1.32
CA VAL A 489 24.39 -30.44 -2.07
C VAL A 489 23.75 -31.37 -3.08
N TYR A 490 22.45 -31.59 -2.91
CA TYR A 490 21.64 -32.39 -3.81
C TYR A 490 21.32 -31.59 -5.07
N ARG A 491 20.77 -30.39 -4.89
CA ARG A 491 20.39 -29.49 -5.98
C ARG A 491 20.65 -28.03 -5.60
N VAL A 492 20.75 -27.20 -6.64
CA VAL A 492 20.68 -25.75 -6.54
C VAL A 492 19.52 -25.29 -7.42
N TRP A 493 18.61 -24.51 -6.86
CA TRP A 493 17.58 -23.83 -7.64
C TRP A 493 17.90 -22.35 -7.78
N GLU A 494 17.74 -21.80 -8.98
CA GLU A 494 17.61 -20.37 -9.20
C GLU A 494 16.22 -19.95 -8.72
N ILE A 495 16.17 -18.98 -7.81
CA ILE A 495 14.97 -18.43 -7.17
C ILE A 495 14.88 -16.91 -7.36
N THR A 496 15.47 -16.40 -8.46
CA THR A 496 15.38 -14.99 -8.82
C THR A 496 13.93 -14.58 -9.04
N ASP A 497 13.16 -15.40 -9.76
CA ASP A 497 11.69 -15.40 -9.72
C ASP A 497 11.24 -16.53 -8.77
N PRO A 498 10.66 -16.20 -7.61
CA PRO A 498 10.30 -17.20 -6.63
C PRO A 498 9.06 -18.04 -7.02
N ASN A 499 8.22 -17.59 -7.97
CA ASN A 499 7.10 -18.41 -8.48
C ASN A 499 7.57 -19.44 -9.52
N GLU A 500 8.68 -19.15 -10.20
CA GLU A 500 9.31 -20.01 -11.21
C GLU A 500 10.74 -20.42 -10.83
N PRO A 501 10.93 -21.15 -9.72
CA PRO A 501 12.23 -21.73 -9.41
C PRO A 501 12.68 -22.67 -10.55
N ARG A 502 13.98 -22.62 -10.87
CA ARG A 502 14.58 -23.43 -11.94
C ARG A 502 15.78 -24.22 -11.45
N ASN A 503 15.91 -25.46 -11.90
CA ASN A 503 17.01 -26.33 -11.51
C ASN A 503 18.31 -25.96 -12.23
N VAL A 504 19.36 -25.69 -11.48
CA VAL A 504 20.69 -25.33 -12.02
C VAL A 504 21.52 -26.59 -12.20
N ASP A 505 22.05 -26.79 -13.40
CA ASP A 505 23.01 -27.87 -13.67
C ASP A 505 24.39 -27.53 -13.08
N LEU A 506 24.91 -28.44 -12.24
CA LEU A 506 26.13 -28.23 -11.48
C LEU A 506 27.31 -28.98 -12.10
N ALA A 507 28.41 -28.26 -12.37
CA ALA A 507 29.70 -28.87 -12.61
C ALA A 507 30.29 -29.41 -11.31
N VAL A 508 30.82 -30.63 -11.36
CA VAL A 508 31.44 -31.31 -10.22
C VAL A 508 32.96 -31.26 -10.34
N ASN A 509 33.62 -30.64 -9.36
CA ASN A 509 35.08 -30.63 -9.27
C ASN A 509 35.54 -31.01 -7.86
N GLY A 510 35.74 -32.31 -7.63
CA GLY A 510 36.08 -32.84 -6.31
C GLY A 510 35.01 -32.47 -5.26
N GLN A 511 35.41 -31.64 -4.28
CA GLN A 511 34.53 -31.18 -3.21
C GLN A 511 33.71 -29.94 -3.58
N GLN A 512 33.91 -29.37 -4.77
CA GLN A 512 33.23 -28.17 -5.22
C GLN A 512 32.09 -28.51 -6.18
N ARG A 513 31.07 -27.65 -6.16
CA ARG A 513 30.02 -27.55 -7.17
C ARG A 513 30.09 -26.16 -7.76
N SER A 514 30.08 -26.04 -9.08
CA SER A 514 30.09 -24.73 -9.73
C SER A 514 29.12 -24.65 -10.88
N PHE A 515 28.72 -23.42 -11.21
CA PHE A 515 27.87 -23.13 -12.36
C PHE A 515 28.10 -21.68 -12.80
N ARG A 516 27.74 -21.39 -14.04
CA ARG A 516 27.92 -20.08 -14.66
C ARG A 516 26.58 -19.53 -15.14
N VAL A 517 26.32 -18.27 -14.84
CA VAL A 517 25.11 -17.55 -15.22
C VAL A 517 25.44 -16.14 -15.69
N VAL A 518 24.59 -15.59 -16.56
CA VAL A 518 24.63 -14.16 -16.86
C VAL A 518 24.16 -13.38 -15.62
N SER A 519 24.98 -12.44 -15.18
CA SER A 519 24.76 -11.63 -13.97
C SER A 519 24.61 -10.14 -14.32
N ASP A 520 23.81 -9.84 -15.33
CA ASP A 520 23.36 -8.48 -15.68
C ASP A 520 22.44 -7.87 -14.62
N SER A 521 21.79 -8.73 -13.85
CA SER A 521 20.89 -8.44 -12.74
C SER A 521 21.22 -9.35 -11.56
N LEU A 522 20.74 -8.98 -10.36
CA LEU A 522 20.96 -9.81 -9.17
C LEU A 522 20.23 -11.15 -9.33
N ARG A 523 21.01 -12.23 -9.33
CA ARG A 523 20.52 -13.60 -9.29
C ARG A 523 20.46 -14.10 -7.85
N GLN A 524 19.41 -14.87 -7.53
CA GLN A 524 19.26 -15.51 -6.22
C GLN A 524 19.17 -17.03 -6.39
N PHE A 525 19.82 -17.75 -5.49
CA PHE A 525 19.89 -19.20 -5.53
C PHE A 525 19.63 -19.81 -4.15
N ILE A 526 19.20 -21.06 -4.14
CA ILE A 526 19.11 -21.88 -2.93
C ILE A 526 19.73 -23.25 -3.19
N ALA A 527 20.76 -23.59 -2.43
CA ALA A 527 21.34 -24.93 -2.36
C ALA A 527 20.67 -25.72 -1.24
N PHE A 528 20.41 -27.01 -1.45
CA PHE A 528 19.80 -27.85 -0.43
C PHE A 528 20.23 -29.32 -0.55
N ARG A 529 20.09 -30.06 0.54
CA ARG A 529 20.33 -31.52 0.61
C ARG A 529 19.08 -32.30 0.21
N ASP A 530 19.23 -33.59 -0.09
CA ASP A 530 18.11 -34.51 -0.32
C ASP A 530 17.50 -34.96 1.03
N GLY A 531 17.10 -33.97 1.84
CA GLY A 531 16.72 -34.12 3.25
C GLY A 531 16.81 -32.77 3.98
N GLY A 532 16.07 -32.62 5.08
CA GLY A 532 16.00 -31.34 5.82
C GLY A 532 15.18 -30.26 5.11
N HIS A 533 14.23 -30.67 4.28
CA HIS A 533 13.16 -29.80 3.77
C HIS A 533 12.28 -29.32 4.93
N LEU A 534 11.76 -28.10 4.80
CA LEU A 534 10.84 -27.54 5.79
C LEU A 534 9.45 -28.18 5.63
N SER A 535 8.75 -28.37 6.75
CA SER A 535 7.38 -28.89 6.74
C SER A 535 6.37 -27.77 6.98
N PRO A 536 5.32 -27.65 6.15
CA PRO A 536 4.25 -26.69 6.34
C PRO A 536 3.38 -27.03 7.55
N VAL A 537 2.70 -26.02 8.09
CA VAL A 537 1.61 -26.21 9.06
C VAL A 537 0.32 -26.44 8.27
N LEU A 538 -0.23 -27.65 8.34
CA LEU A 538 -1.46 -28.02 7.64
C LEU A 538 -2.67 -27.34 8.30
N ILE A 539 -3.52 -26.68 7.51
CA ILE A 539 -4.74 -26.01 8.01
C ILE A 539 -5.98 -26.80 7.61
N GLY A 540 -6.07 -27.22 6.35
CA GLY A 540 -7.14 -28.08 5.84
C GLY A 540 -7.87 -27.47 4.64
N ARG A 541 -9.04 -28.02 4.31
CA ARG A 541 -9.81 -27.66 3.12
C ARG A 541 -10.24 -26.19 3.10
N ALA A 542 -10.10 -25.54 1.95
CA ALA A 542 -10.68 -24.25 1.63
C ALA A 542 -11.83 -24.45 0.62
N GLY A 543 -12.95 -23.77 0.84
CA GLY A 543 -14.09 -23.83 -0.07
C GLY A 543 -13.86 -22.98 -1.33
N ASN A 544 -14.51 -23.38 -2.42
CA ASN A 544 -14.51 -22.58 -3.66
C ASN A 544 -15.19 -21.24 -3.44
N GLN A 545 -14.71 -20.23 -4.15
CA GLN A 545 -15.11 -18.84 -4.00
C GLN A 545 -14.71 -18.05 -5.26
N ASP A 546 -15.46 -17.00 -5.56
CA ASP A 546 -15.22 -16.17 -6.73
C ASP A 546 -15.72 -14.74 -6.50
N LEU A 547 -14.95 -13.97 -5.73
CA LEU A 547 -15.24 -12.56 -5.51
C LEU A 547 -14.96 -11.72 -6.76
N HIS A 548 -14.07 -12.18 -7.67
CA HIS A 548 -13.84 -11.53 -8.95
C HIS A 548 -15.09 -11.51 -9.85
N ALA A 549 -15.89 -12.57 -9.84
CA ALA A 549 -17.15 -12.66 -10.59
C ALA A 549 -18.37 -12.04 -9.85
N THR A 550 -18.15 -11.24 -8.80
CA THR A 550 -19.26 -10.57 -8.09
C THR A 550 -20.08 -9.73 -9.07
N ALA A 551 -21.39 -9.97 -9.13
CA ALA A 551 -22.28 -9.30 -10.06
C ALA A 551 -22.24 -7.77 -9.89
N LEU A 552 -22.08 -7.04 -11.00
CA LEU A 552 -22.12 -5.58 -11.01
C LEU A 552 -23.41 -5.10 -11.70
N PRO A 553 -24.12 -4.10 -11.14
CA PRO A 553 -23.77 -3.34 -9.92
C PRO A 553 -24.08 -4.11 -8.63
N THR A 554 -23.17 -4.04 -7.66
CA THR A 554 -23.43 -4.40 -6.25
C THR A 554 -23.51 -3.10 -5.44
N ASP A 555 -24.67 -2.84 -4.82
CA ASP A 555 -24.90 -1.61 -4.05
C ASP A 555 -24.29 -1.65 -2.65
N LEU A 556 -24.23 -2.84 -2.04
CA LEU A 556 -23.73 -3.05 -0.68
C LEU A 556 -22.91 -4.34 -0.56
N VAL A 557 -21.72 -4.22 0.02
CA VAL A 557 -20.91 -5.38 0.45
C VAL A 557 -20.87 -5.40 1.97
N ILE A 558 -21.27 -6.51 2.58
CA ILE A 558 -21.24 -6.74 4.02
C ILE A 558 -20.05 -7.66 4.33
N LEU A 559 -18.95 -7.09 4.84
CA LEU A 559 -17.81 -7.84 5.35
C LEU A 559 -18.10 -8.33 6.77
N CYS A 560 -18.28 -9.64 6.94
CA CYS A 560 -18.77 -10.23 8.18
C CYS A 560 -17.94 -11.45 8.63
N PRO A 561 -17.36 -11.44 9.84
CA PRO A 561 -16.78 -12.64 10.44
C PRO A 561 -17.83 -13.75 10.60
N PRO A 562 -17.46 -15.04 10.47
CA PRO A 562 -18.40 -16.16 10.55
C PRO A 562 -19.30 -16.15 11.80
N ALA A 563 -18.78 -15.68 12.93
CA ALA A 563 -19.52 -15.58 14.21
C ALA A 563 -20.78 -14.69 14.15
N PHE A 564 -20.86 -13.77 13.18
CA PHE A 564 -21.98 -12.82 13.03
C PHE A 564 -22.79 -13.05 11.75
N MET A 565 -22.63 -14.20 11.10
CA MET A 565 -23.26 -14.47 9.80
C MET A 565 -24.79 -14.42 9.86
N GLY A 566 -25.41 -14.94 10.94
CA GLY A 566 -26.87 -14.90 11.11
C GLY A 566 -27.45 -13.47 11.11
N PRO A 567 -26.98 -12.57 12.00
CA PRO A 567 -27.38 -11.16 11.96
C PRO A 567 -27.04 -10.45 10.64
N ALA A 568 -25.91 -10.77 10.01
CA ALA A 568 -25.54 -10.18 8.72
C ALA A 568 -26.50 -10.59 7.58
N GLN A 569 -26.99 -11.84 7.60
CA GLN A 569 -28.01 -12.32 6.66
C GLN A 569 -29.32 -11.56 6.83
N GLN A 570 -29.78 -11.36 8.08
CA GLN A 570 -30.99 -10.57 8.34
C GLN A 570 -30.86 -9.12 7.85
N LEU A 571 -29.69 -8.50 8.04
CA LEU A 571 -29.42 -7.17 7.50
C LEU A 571 -29.40 -7.16 5.97
N ALA A 572 -28.78 -8.16 5.34
CA ALA A 572 -28.75 -8.26 3.89
C ALA A 572 -30.15 -8.41 3.30
N GLU A 573 -30.98 -9.30 3.86
CA GLU A 573 -32.38 -9.49 3.45
C GLU A 573 -33.19 -8.20 3.56
N ALA A 574 -33.04 -7.47 4.67
CA ALA A 574 -33.71 -6.18 4.85
C ALA A 574 -33.31 -5.16 3.77
N ARG A 575 -32.01 -5.11 3.41
CA ARG A 575 -31.49 -4.22 2.36
C ARG A 575 -31.91 -4.65 0.95
N MET A 576 -31.99 -5.95 0.70
CA MET A 576 -32.55 -6.48 -0.55
C MET A 576 -34.04 -6.12 -0.70
N ASN A 577 -34.82 -6.15 0.39
CA ASN A 577 -36.22 -5.70 0.39
C ASN A 577 -36.38 -4.20 0.12
N GLU A 578 -35.34 -3.39 0.34
CA GLU A 578 -35.28 -1.97 -0.06
C GLU A 578 -34.88 -1.79 -1.54
N GLY A 579 -34.62 -2.88 -2.27
CA GLY A 579 -34.25 -2.87 -3.69
C GLY A 579 -32.75 -2.80 -3.97
N LEU A 580 -31.88 -3.00 -2.96
CA LEU A 580 -30.43 -2.99 -3.11
C LEU A 580 -29.89 -4.37 -3.50
N THR A 581 -28.87 -4.41 -4.36
CA THR A 581 -28.06 -5.63 -4.57
C THR A 581 -27.01 -5.75 -3.46
N VAL A 582 -27.00 -6.89 -2.75
CA VAL A 582 -26.15 -7.08 -1.56
C VAL A 582 -25.29 -8.34 -1.70
N ALA A 583 -24.00 -8.22 -1.41
CA ALA A 583 -23.08 -9.35 -1.27
C ALA A 583 -22.61 -9.46 0.19
N ILE A 584 -22.63 -10.67 0.76
CA ILE A 584 -22.04 -10.95 2.08
C ILE A 584 -20.75 -11.72 1.85
N VAL A 585 -19.66 -11.24 2.45
CA VAL A 585 -18.32 -11.84 2.30
C VAL A 585 -17.66 -11.96 3.66
N THR A 586 -16.89 -13.03 3.87
CA THR A 586 -16.07 -13.19 5.07
C THR A 586 -14.68 -12.59 4.87
N PRO A 587 -14.00 -12.13 5.94
CA PRO A 587 -12.61 -11.70 5.84
C PRO A 587 -11.69 -12.76 5.22
N GLN A 588 -11.91 -14.05 5.52
CA GLN A 588 -11.08 -15.11 4.98
C GLN A 588 -11.24 -15.27 3.46
N GLN A 589 -12.45 -15.06 2.92
CA GLN A 589 -12.65 -15.10 1.46
C GLN A 589 -11.90 -13.97 0.77
N VAL A 590 -11.95 -12.75 1.34
CA VAL A 590 -11.17 -11.60 0.86
C VAL A 590 -9.67 -11.93 0.90
N TYR A 591 -9.16 -12.44 2.02
CA TYR A 591 -7.74 -12.77 2.13
C TYR A 591 -7.30 -13.81 1.11
N ASN A 592 -8.07 -14.88 0.94
CA ASN A 592 -7.74 -15.95 0.00
C ASN A 592 -7.54 -15.42 -1.44
N GLU A 593 -8.40 -14.52 -1.95
CA GLU A 593 -8.31 -14.01 -3.33
C GLU A 593 -7.38 -12.82 -3.48
N PHE A 594 -7.29 -11.94 -2.47
CA PHE A 594 -6.59 -10.65 -2.61
C PHE A 594 -5.24 -10.59 -1.88
N SER A 595 -4.91 -11.56 -1.02
CA SER A 595 -3.63 -11.62 -0.27
C SER A 595 -3.03 -13.02 -0.18
N SER A 596 -3.42 -13.95 -1.05
CA SER A 596 -3.01 -15.37 -0.98
C SER A 596 -3.30 -16.04 0.36
N GLY A 597 -4.39 -15.64 1.03
CA GLY A 597 -4.83 -16.17 2.31
C GLY A 597 -4.18 -15.50 3.53
N ASN A 598 -3.26 -14.56 3.35
CA ASN A 598 -2.63 -13.83 4.46
C ASN A 598 -3.58 -12.81 5.06
N ARG A 599 -3.65 -12.72 6.39
CA ARG A 599 -4.39 -11.62 7.02
C ARG A 599 -3.64 -10.33 6.72
N ASP A 600 -4.22 -9.47 5.91
CA ASP A 600 -3.67 -8.16 5.56
C ASP A 600 -4.81 -7.16 5.46
N ALA A 601 -4.70 -6.02 6.12
CA ALA A 601 -5.75 -5.00 6.13
C ALA A 601 -5.83 -4.21 4.80
N ALA A 602 -4.82 -4.34 3.92
CA ALA A 602 -4.82 -3.71 2.59
C ALA A 602 -5.44 -4.59 1.48
N ALA A 603 -5.77 -5.85 1.79
CA ALA A 603 -6.59 -6.74 0.95
C ALA A 603 -8.05 -6.30 1.00
#